data_AF-A0A2A5YVF6-F1
#
_entry.id   AF-A0A2A5YVF6-F1
#
_cell.length_a   1.000
_cell.length_b   1.000
_cell.length_c   1.000
_cell.angle_alpha   90.00
_cell.angle_beta   90.00
_cell.angle_gamma   90.00
#
_symmetry.space_group_name_H-M   'P 1'
#
loop_
_entity.id
_entity.type
_entity.pdbx_description
1 polymer ?
#
loop_
_entity_poly.entity_id
_entity_poly.type
_entity_poly.pdbx_seq_one_letter_code
_entity_poly.pdbx_strand_id
1 'polypeptide(L)'
;MTFHAYMLRCSDGSYYLGQTDMLERRMAQHEAGEIEGYTQNRRPVELVWSQEFASRDEAIAAEQQIKGWSRNKKEALIAGDWAAISALARKSFDTGLRHAQPLLRTNGDAQQPAPVIVLVRPQLGENIGKAARAMLNFGLTEMRLVSPRDGWPNPDAGPAAAGADVVLDGAQVFETLADAVADCAHVYATTVRKRGVTKPVVTPEEAAREVHGASGRSAFVFGPERSGLETDDVALARKILTVPINPEFGSLNLAQAVILCAYEWSKQATLEQPTVTDLGEPAPQDELEGMIGQLETLLEGAGYFFPPDRAPATKRTLRNLLTKPGWNHLEVRTLRGVLSALGNPRPR
;
A
#
# COMPACT_ATOMS: atom_id res chain seq x y z
N MET A 1 15.15 15.72 29.37
CA MET A 1 16.02 14.54 29.26
C MET A 1 16.22 14.29 27.78
N THR A 2 17.46 14.16 27.31
CA THR A 2 17.79 13.86 25.91
C THR A 2 17.87 12.35 25.71
N PHE A 3 17.49 11.88 24.53
CA PHE A 3 17.60 10.47 24.15
C PHE A 3 18.57 10.36 22.98
N HIS A 4 19.37 9.31 22.96
CA HIS A 4 20.36 9.07 21.93
C HIS A 4 20.02 7.79 21.19
N ALA A 5 20.06 7.83 19.86
CA ALA A 5 20.32 6.64 19.06
C ALA A 5 21.81 6.60 18.73
N TYR A 6 22.45 5.43 18.80
CA TYR A 6 23.88 5.29 18.57
C TYR A 6 24.21 4.01 17.80
N MET A 7 25.36 4.02 17.15
CA MET A 7 25.90 2.90 16.38
C MET A 7 27.32 2.59 16.83
N LEU A 8 27.59 1.31 17.07
CA LEU A 8 28.89 0.79 17.45
C LEU A 8 29.47 -0.08 16.34
N ARG A 9 30.77 0.03 16.11
CA ARG A 9 31.54 -0.92 15.32
C ARG A 9 32.18 -1.95 16.25
N CYS A 10 31.85 -3.21 16.03
CA CYS A 10 32.41 -4.33 16.79
C CYS A 10 33.76 -4.81 16.24
N SER A 11 34.50 -5.61 17.01
CA SER A 11 35.81 -6.13 16.62
C SER A 11 35.78 -7.06 15.40
N ASP A 12 34.66 -7.73 15.15
CA ASP A 12 34.39 -8.52 13.94
C ASP A 12 33.97 -7.66 12.74
N GLY A 13 33.97 -6.33 12.89
CA GLY A 13 33.55 -5.38 11.87
C GLY A 13 32.03 -5.33 11.65
N SER A 14 31.22 -5.95 12.51
CA SER A 14 29.77 -5.81 12.49
C SER A 14 29.30 -4.51 13.16
N TYR A 15 28.06 -4.12 12.89
CA TYR A 15 27.45 -2.91 13.46
C TYR A 15 26.36 -3.27 14.46
N TYR A 16 26.46 -2.72 15.67
CA TYR A 16 25.42 -2.76 16.67
C TYR A 16 24.72 -1.40 16.75
N LEU A 17 23.40 -1.39 16.91
CA LEU A 17 22.58 -0.20 17.07
C LEU A 17 21.79 -0.30 18.35
N GLY A 18 21.62 0.83 19.03
CA GLY A 18 20.75 0.91 20.21
C GLY A 18 20.35 2.35 20.51
N GLN A 19 19.49 2.48 21.52
CA GLN A 19 19.13 3.76 22.10
C GLN A 19 19.35 3.79 23.61
N THR A 20 19.56 4.98 24.16
CA THR A 20 19.75 5.22 25.59
C THR A 20 19.48 6.69 25.94
N ASP A 21 19.16 6.95 27.20
CA ASP A 21 19.09 8.30 27.79
C ASP A 21 20.43 8.76 28.39
N MET A 22 21.42 7.87 28.51
CA MET A 22 22.76 8.18 29.04
C MET A 22 23.85 7.46 28.23
N LEU A 23 24.27 8.09 27.13
CA LEU A 23 25.21 7.50 26.18
C LEU A 23 26.54 7.11 26.81
N GLU A 24 27.16 7.99 27.59
CA GLU A 24 28.47 7.73 28.24
C GLU A 24 28.43 6.50 29.15
N ARG A 25 27.39 6.39 29.99
CA ARG A 25 27.20 5.23 30.86
C ARG A 25 27.02 3.96 30.02
N ARG A 26 26.23 4.03 28.95
CA ARG A 26 25.98 2.87 28.08
C ARG A 26 27.24 2.41 27.35
N MET A 27 28.11 3.34 26.96
CA MET A 27 29.42 3.04 26.37
C MET A 27 30.33 2.30 27.34
N ALA A 28 30.47 2.80 28.58
CA ALA A 28 31.26 2.16 29.61
C ALA A 28 30.77 0.73 29.91
N GLN A 29 29.44 0.51 29.93
CA GLN A 29 28.84 -0.83 30.09
C GLN A 29 29.21 -1.78 28.95
N HIS A 30 29.21 -1.28 27.70
CA HIS A 30 29.62 -2.07 26.55
C HIS A 30 31.10 -2.44 26.58
N GLU A 31 31.98 -1.52 26.99
CA GLU A 31 33.42 -1.78 27.13
C GLU A 31 33.72 -2.80 28.24
N ALA A 32 33.13 -2.60 29.42
CA ALA A 32 33.27 -3.51 30.56
C ALA A 32 32.64 -4.90 30.29
N GLY A 33 31.69 -4.99 29.34
CA GLY A 33 30.93 -6.21 29.07
C GLY A 33 30.00 -6.59 30.22
N GLU A 34 29.54 -5.58 30.95
CA GLU A 34 28.69 -5.69 32.15
C GLU A 34 27.33 -6.32 31.82
N ILE A 35 26.83 -6.09 30.59
CA ILE A 35 25.55 -6.63 30.11
C ILE A 35 25.84 -7.78 29.13
N GLU A 36 25.34 -8.97 29.48
CA GLU A 36 25.35 -10.14 28.61
C GLU A 36 24.53 -9.87 27.34
N GLY A 37 25.12 -10.13 26.17
CA GLY A 37 24.43 -9.88 24.90
C GLY A 37 25.35 -9.71 23.70
N TYR A 38 24.79 -9.17 22.61
CA TYR A 38 25.39 -9.16 21.28
C TYR A 38 26.83 -8.62 21.24
N THR A 39 27.12 -7.54 21.97
CA THR A 39 28.42 -6.87 21.95
C THR A 39 29.45 -7.54 22.87
N GLN A 40 29.04 -8.34 23.85
CA GLN A 40 29.93 -8.85 24.92
C GLN A 40 31.09 -9.69 24.38
N ASN A 41 30.80 -10.55 23.40
CA ASN A 41 31.78 -11.42 22.74
C ASN A 41 32.43 -10.78 21.50
N ARG A 42 32.10 -9.51 21.21
CA ARG A 42 32.55 -8.77 20.00
C ARG A 42 33.25 -7.46 20.35
N ARG A 43 33.86 -7.42 21.53
CA ARG A 43 34.71 -6.32 22.02
C ARG A 43 36.12 -6.42 21.41
N PRO A 44 36.88 -5.32 21.35
CA PRO A 44 36.47 -3.94 21.67
C PRO A 44 35.39 -3.43 20.72
N VAL A 45 34.57 -2.49 21.20
CA VAL A 45 33.56 -1.80 20.39
C VAL A 45 33.87 -0.32 20.34
N GLU A 46 33.62 0.32 19.20
CA GLU A 46 33.90 1.74 18.96
C GLU A 46 32.59 2.47 18.65
N LEU A 47 32.35 3.64 19.28
CA LEU A 47 31.23 4.50 18.93
C LEU A 47 31.52 5.22 17.61
N VAL A 48 30.78 4.86 16.56
CA VAL A 48 31.00 5.40 15.21
C VAL A 48 29.94 6.42 14.78
N TRP A 49 28.78 6.45 15.44
CA TRP A 49 27.74 7.44 15.18
C TRP A 49 26.81 7.58 16.38
N SER A 50 26.32 8.80 16.63
CA SER A 50 25.24 9.06 17.57
C SER A 50 24.44 10.30 17.18
N GLN A 51 23.15 10.32 17.49
CA GLN A 51 22.28 11.48 17.32
C GLN A 51 21.37 11.66 18.53
N GLU A 52 21.15 12.93 18.91
CA GLU A 52 20.24 13.34 19.98
C GLU A 52 18.82 13.56 19.48
N PHE A 53 17.86 13.19 20.33
CA PHE A 53 16.42 13.30 20.09
C PHE A 53 15.71 13.88 21.32
N ALA A 54 14.61 14.59 21.07
CA ALA A 54 13.83 15.24 22.11
C ALA A 54 12.95 14.25 22.88
N SER A 55 12.62 13.10 22.27
CA SER A 55 11.79 12.06 22.86
C SER A 55 12.39 10.65 22.68
N ARG A 56 12.00 9.72 23.57
CA ARG A 56 12.42 8.32 23.48
C ARG A 56 11.88 7.65 22.22
N ASP A 57 10.66 8.01 21.81
CA ASP A 57 9.99 7.44 20.64
C ASP A 57 10.73 7.80 19.35
N GLU A 58 11.22 9.03 19.22
CA GLU A 58 12.07 9.46 18.10
C GLU A 58 13.38 8.66 18.03
N ALA A 59 14.05 8.45 19.18
CA ALA A 59 15.28 7.67 19.24
C ALA A 59 15.03 6.19 18.86
N ILE A 60 13.91 5.60 19.30
CA ILE A 60 13.50 4.23 18.92
C ILE A 60 13.21 4.15 17.42
N ALA A 61 12.48 5.11 16.86
CA ALA A 61 12.18 5.15 15.43
C ALA A 61 13.45 5.25 14.58
N ALA A 62 14.40 6.10 14.98
CA ALA A 62 15.71 6.22 14.33
C ALA A 62 16.52 4.91 14.43
N GLU A 63 16.57 4.27 15.60
CA GLU A 63 17.22 2.97 15.77
C GLU A 63 16.62 1.92 14.80
N GLN A 64 15.30 1.76 14.80
CA GLN A 64 14.61 0.78 13.96
C GLN A 64 14.85 1.03 12.48
N GLN A 65 14.81 2.30 12.06
CA GLN A 65 15.04 2.68 10.67
C GLN A 65 16.47 2.33 10.23
N ILE A 66 17.49 2.68 11.02
CA ILE A 66 18.90 2.47 10.67
C ILE A 66 19.26 0.98 10.77
N LYS A 67 18.62 0.22 11.67
CA LYS A 67 18.87 -1.23 11.84
C LYS A 67 18.68 -1.99 10.53
N GLY A 68 17.64 -1.65 9.76
CA GLY A 68 17.35 -2.23 8.45
C GLY A 68 18.23 -1.75 7.29
N TRP A 69 19.15 -0.79 7.50
CA TRP A 69 19.99 -0.28 6.43
C TRP A 69 21.11 -1.25 6.05
N SER A 70 21.45 -1.25 4.75
CA SER A 70 22.62 -1.94 4.23
C SER A 70 23.91 -1.39 4.86
N ARG A 71 24.96 -2.22 4.90
CA ARG A 71 26.27 -1.82 5.43
C ARG A 71 26.76 -0.51 4.81
N ASN A 72 26.71 -0.40 3.48
CA ASN A 72 27.17 0.80 2.76
C ASN A 72 26.42 2.07 3.19
N LYS A 73 25.13 1.96 3.49
CA LYS A 73 24.32 3.10 3.92
C LYS A 73 24.63 3.51 5.36
N LYS A 74 24.97 2.54 6.23
CA LYS A 74 25.48 2.80 7.58
C LYS A 74 26.85 3.46 7.55
N GLU A 75 27.76 3.01 6.68
CA GLU A 75 29.08 3.64 6.46
C GLU A 75 28.94 5.09 5.97
N ALA A 76 28.02 5.34 5.02
CA ALA A 76 27.75 6.69 4.54
C ALA A 76 27.17 7.61 5.63
N LEU A 77 26.34 7.05 6.54
CA LEU A 77 25.85 7.78 7.72
C LEU A 77 26.99 8.13 8.69
N ILE A 78 27.89 7.20 8.97
CA ILE A 78 29.08 7.42 9.80
C ILE A 78 29.98 8.52 9.20
N ALA A 79 30.12 8.54 7.87
CA ALA A 79 30.89 9.54 7.14
C ALA A 79 30.20 10.91 6.98
N GLY A 80 28.92 11.04 7.35
CA GLY A 80 28.12 12.25 7.13
C GLY A 80 27.80 12.55 5.65
N ASP A 81 27.98 11.57 4.77
CA ASP A 81 27.77 11.73 3.31
C ASP A 81 26.30 11.49 2.94
N TRP A 82 25.49 12.54 3.11
CA TRP A 82 24.07 12.51 2.78
C TRP A 82 23.80 12.23 1.29
N ALA A 83 24.73 12.61 0.40
CA ALA A 83 24.60 12.36 -1.04
C ALA A 83 24.72 10.86 -1.34
N ALA A 84 25.70 10.19 -0.74
CA ALA A 84 25.87 8.74 -0.82
C ALA A 84 24.71 7.98 -0.15
N ILE A 85 24.20 8.45 0.99
CA ILE A 85 23.01 7.85 1.64
C ILE A 85 21.80 7.89 0.69
N SER A 86 21.57 9.02 0.03
CA SER A 86 20.50 9.18 -0.97
C SER A 86 20.71 8.24 -2.16
N ALA A 87 21.91 8.18 -2.73
CA ALA A 87 22.22 7.31 -3.86
C ALA A 87 22.10 5.80 -3.53
N LEU A 88 22.50 5.40 -2.33
CA LEU A 88 22.41 4.01 -1.85
C LEU A 88 20.97 3.61 -1.51
N ALA A 89 20.14 4.56 -1.05
CA ALA A 89 18.71 4.35 -0.94
C ALA A 89 18.07 4.06 -2.31
N ARG A 90 18.48 4.78 -3.37
CA ARG A 90 18.04 4.53 -4.75
C ARG A 90 18.40 3.12 -5.25
N LYS A 91 19.62 2.61 -4.99
CA LYS A 91 20.01 1.24 -5.39
C LYS A 91 19.20 0.13 -4.71
N SER A 92 18.86 0.31 -3.44
CA SER A 92 18.00 -0.65 -2.72
C SER A 92 16.58 -0.66 -3.31
N PHE A 93 16.08 0.50 -3.74
CA PHE A 93 14.83 0.63 -4.47
C PHE A 93 14.92 0.01 -5.87
N ASP A 94 16.01 0.25 -6.61
CA ASP A 94 16.23 -0.31 -7.95
C ASP A 94 16.28 -1.85 -7.94
N THR A 95 16.80 -2.45 -6.86
CA THR A 95 16.79 -3.91 -6.65
C THR A 95 15.37 -4.43 -6.36
N GLY A 96 14.56 -3.67 -5.63
CA GLY A 96 13.12 -3.93 -5.46
C GLY A 96 12.31 -3.72 -6.75
N LEU A 97 12.69 -2.76 -7.59
CA LEU A 97 12.12 -2.46 -8.90
C LEU A 97 12.46 -3.54 -9.94
N ARG A 98 13.64 -4.16 -9.89
CA ARG A 98 13.96 -5.35 -10.72
C ARG A 98 13.14 -6.58 -10.35
N HIS A 99 12.59 -6.62 -9.14
CA HIS A 99 11.60 -7.61 -8.72
C HIS A 99 10.14 -7.14 -8.91
N ALA A 100 9.89 -5.84 -9.01
CA ALA A 100 8.56 -5.25 -9.26
C ALA A 100 8.29 -4.91 -10.74
N GLN A 101 9.27 -5.07 -11.62
CA GLN A 101 9.09 -5.20 -13.08
C GLN A 101 9.65 -6.56 -13.46
N PRO A 102 8.83 -7.55 -13.86
CA PRO A 102 7.80 -7.40 -14.91
C PRO A 102 6.47 -8.14 -14.65
N LEU A 103 5.33 -7.44 -14.63
CA LEU A 103 4.00 -8.05 -14.86
C LEU A 103 3.16 -7.36 -15.95
N LEU A 104 3.74 -6.47 -16.75
CA LEU A 104 3.08 -5.95 -17.97
C LEU A 104 3.61 -6.65 -19.23
N ARG A 105 3.72 -7.99 -19.17
CA ARG A 105 3.78 -8.96 -20.29
C ARG A 105 3.31 -10.29 -19.69
N THR A 106 2.32 -11.04 -20.18
CA THR A 106 1.88 -11.37 -21.56
C THR A 106 0.41 -11.83 -21.53
N ASN A 107 -0.46 -11.44 -22.46
CA ASN A 107 -0.71 -12.19 -23.71
C ASN A 107 -1.54 -11.30 -24.65
N GLY A 108 -0.97 -10.88 -25.79
CA GLY A 108 -1.72 -10.55 -27.01
C GLY A 108 -2.71 -9.39 -27.04
N ASP A 109 -3.22 -8.90 -25.90
CA ASP A 109 -4.22 -7.84 -25.86
C ASP A 109 -3.54 -6.48 -25.66
N ALA A 110 -3.87 -5.55 -26.56
CA ALA A 110 -3.36 -4.19 -26.55
C ALA A 110 -3.67 -3.54 -25.18
N GLN A 111 -2.64 -3.36 -24.37
CA GLN A 111 -2.77 -2.72 -23.08
C GLN A 111 -3.28 -1.29 -23.28
N GLN A 112 -4.48 -1.01 -22.81
CA GLN A 112 -5.06 0.32 -22.95
C GLN A 112 -4.23 1.35 -22.18
N PRO A 113 -4.00 2.54 -22.76
CA PRO A 113 -3.11 3.53 -22.17
C PRO A 113 -3.69 4.05 -20.86
N ALA A 114 -2.90 3.98 -19.79
CA ALA A 114 -3.24 4.58 -18.50
C ALA A 114 -3.48 6.10 -18.64
N PRO A 115 -4.38 6.68 -17.84
CA PRO A 115 -4.65 8.10 -17.89
C PRO A 115 -3.45 8.91 -17.39
N VAL A 116 -3.21 10.04 -18.04
CA VAL A 116 -2.23 11.04 -17.59
C VAL A 116 -2.82 11.83 -16.43
N ILE A 117 -2.04 12.02 -15.37
CA ILE A 117 -2.43 12.88 -14.24
C ILE A 117 -1.84 14.27 -14.45
N VAL A 118 -2.72 15.27 -14.57
CA VAL A 118 -2.34 16.66 -14.83
C VAL A 118 -2.65 17.51 -13.61
N LEU A 119 -1.62 18.10 -12.99
CA LEU A 119 -1.76 19.01 -11.85
C LEU A 119 -1.60 20.45 -12.35
N VAL A 120 -2.69 21.21 -12.28
CA VAL A 120 -2.77 22.58 -12.75
C VAL A 120 -2.48 23.54 -11.61
N ARG A 121 -1.43 24.34 -11.78
CA ARG A 121 -0.97 25.37 -10.85
C ARG A 121 -0.88 24.88 -9.39
N PRO A 122 -0.29 23.68 -9.12
CA PRO A 122 -0.17 23.16 -7.75
C PRO A 122 0.60 24.14 -6.87
N GLN A 123 0.16 24.31 -5.62
CA GLN A 123 0.72 25.35 -4.74
C GLN A 123 1.92 24.88 -3.94
N LEU A 124 1.98 23.61 -3.54
CA LEU A 124 3.03 23.09 -2.65
C LEU A 124 3.70 21.84 -3.24
N GLY A 125 5.02 21.80 -3.21
CA GLY A 125 5.82 20.63 -3.61
C GLY A 125 5.40 19.35 -2.89
N GLU A 126 5.09 19.45 -1.58
CA GLU A 126 4.59 18.31 -0.81
C GLU A 126 3.31 17.68 -1.38
N ASN A 127 2.39 18.48 -1.95
CA ASN A 127 1.16 17.96 -2.51
C ASN A 127 1.41 17.27 -3.85
N ILE A 128 2.40 17.74 -4.62
CA ILE A 128 2.89 17.05 -5.81
C ILE A 128 3.47 15.68 -5.41
N GLY A 129 4.30 15.64 -4.37
CA GLY A 129 4.85 14.38 -3.82
C GLY A 129 3.76 13.42 -3.34
N LYS A 130 2.80 13.91 -2.54
CA LYS A 130 1.66 13.10 -2.08
C LYS A 130 0.80 12.60 -3.24
N ALA A 131 0.61 13.39 -4.29
CA ALA A 131 -0.08 12.97 -5.51
C ALA A 131 0.71 11.89 -6.27
N ALA A 132 2.03 12.03 -6.41
CA ALA A 132 2.89 11.03 -7.02
C ALA A 132 2.84 9.69 -6.28
N ARG A 133 2.86 9.73 -4.94
CA ARG A 133 2.64 8.54 -4.10
C ARG A 133 1.28 7.90 -4.36
N ALA A 134 0.23 8.71 -4.40
CA ALA A 134 -1.12 8.23 -4.68
C ALA A 134 -1.22 7.58 -6.07
N MET A 135 -0.56 8.13 -7.09
CA MET A 135 -0.50 7.56 -8.43
C MET A 135 0.17 6.19 -8.44
N LEU A 136 1.37 6.10 -7.86
CA LEU A 136 2.16 4.87 -7.91
C LEU A 136 1.52 3.72 -7.13
N ASN A 137 0.81 4.02 -6.02
CA ASN A 137 0.03 3.02 -5.29
C ASN A 137 -0.97 2.26 -6.18
N PHE A 138 -1.41 2.87 -7.29
CA PHE A 138 -2.41 2.33 -8.21
C PHE A 138 -1.86 2.12 -9.62
N GLY A 139 -0.53 2.08 -9.79
CA GLY A 139 0.11 1.77 -11.07
C GLY A 139 0.15 2.92 -12.09
N LEU A 140 -0.21 4.14 -11.70
CA LEU A 140 -0.10 5.32 -12.55
C LEU A 140 1.29 5.95 -12.42
N THR A 141 1.92 6.29 -13.54
CA THR A 141 3.30 6.79 -13.57
C THR A 141 3.49 8.10 -14.33
N GLU A 142 2.55 8.47 -15.21
CA GLU A 142 2.70 9.68 -16.02
C GLU A 142 2.05 10.89 -15.36
N MET A 143 2.90 11.82 -14.89
CA MET A 143 2.51 13.09 -14.29
C MET A 143 2.87 14.26 -15.21
N ARG A 144 1.96 15.22 -15.33
CA ARG A 144 2.20 16.51 -15.99
C ARG A 144 1.86 17.65 -15.05
N LEU A 145 2.72 18.65 -14.97
CA LEU A 145 2.57 19.83 -14.14
C LEU A 145 2.36 21.05 -15.04
N VAL A 146 1.31 21.83 -14.78
CA VAL A 146 1.06 23.07 -15.52
C VAL A 146 1.35 24.25 -14.62
N SER A 147 2.37 25.04 -14.95
CA SER A 147 2.74 26.24 -14.20
C SER A 147 2.77 26.05 -12.66
N PRO A 148 3.57 25.10 -12.12
CA PRO A 148 3.67 24.88 -10.67
C PRO A 148 4.15 26.15 -9.96
N ARG A 149 3.44 26.56 -8.91
CA ARG A 149 3.63 27.89 -8.28
C ARG A 149 5.04 28.09 -7.74
N ASP A 150 5.57 27.08 -7.06
CA ASP A 150 6.90 27.10 -6.45
C ASP A 150 7.98 26.55 -7.39
N GLY A 151 7.68 26.42 -8.68
CA GLY A 151 8.58 25.88 -9.69
C GLY A 151 8.76 24.36 -9.62
N TRP A 152 9.54 23.82 -10.56
CA TRP A 152 9.88 22.40 -10.66
C TRP A 152 11.30 22.24 -11.22
N PRO A 153 12.13 21.28 -10.72
CA PRO A 153 11.88 20.36 -9.61
C PRO A 153 11.79 21.06 -8.24
N ASN A 154 11.04 20.48 -7.31
CA ASN A 154 10.87 21.01 -5.95
C ASN A 154 11.37 20.01 -4.88
N PRO A 155 12.28 20.41 -3.97
CA PRO A 155 12.90 19.52 -2.99
C PRO A 155 11.91 18.93 -1.97
N ASP A 156 10.80 19.61 -1.70
CA ASP A 156 9.78 19.17 -0.74
C ASP A 156 8.89 18.04 -1.30
N ALA A 157 8.90 17.83 -2.62
CA ALA A 157 8.14 16.76 -3.27
C ALA A 157 8.71 15.36 -2.99
N GLY A 158 10.04 15.23 -2.93
CA GLY A 158 10.72 13.94 -2.76
C GLY A 158 10.35 13.23 -1.44
N PRO A 159 10.57 13.86 -0.27
CA PRO A 159 10.19 13.28 1.01
C PRO A 159 8.69 12.91 1.09
N ALA A 160 7.83 13.74 0.51
CA ALA A 160 6.38 13.54 0.51
C ALA A 160 5.91 12.40 -0.42
N ALA A 161 6.69 12.07 -1.46
CA ALA A 161 6.43 10.96 -2.38
C ALA A 161 6.73 9.59 -1.77
N ALA A 162 7.54 9.53 -0.71
CA ALA A 162 7.82 8.31 0.06
C ALA A 162 8.18 7.08 -0.82
N GLY A 163 9.08 7.28 -1.79
CA GLY A 163 9.54 6.22 -2.70
C GLY A 163 8.86 6.21 -4.07
N ALA A 164 7.92 7.11 -4.35
CA ALA A 164 7.36 7.31 -5.68
C ALA A 164 8.21 8.22 -6.59
N ASP A 165 9.53 8.14 -6.46
CA ASP A 165 10.49 9.00 -7.17
C ASP A 165 10.36 8.84 -8.69
N VAL A 166 10.06 7.63 -9.18
CA VAL A 166 9.86 7.36 -10.62
C VAL A 166 8.80 8.25 -11.28
N VAL A 167 7.76 8.63 -10.54
CA VAL A 167 6.69 9.50 -11.05
C VAL A 167 7.18 10.95 -11.08
N LEU A 168 7.96 11.38 -10.08
CA LEU A 168 8.52 12.73 -10.01
C LEU A 168 9.62 12.94 -11.06
N ASP A 169 10.51 11.95 -11.22
CA ASP A 169 11.59 11.97 -12.21
C ASP A 169 11.05 11.99 -13.64
N GLY A 170 9.92 11.33 -13.87
CA GLY A 170 9.20 11.33 -15.14
C GLY A 170 8.24 12.52 -15.34
N ALA A 171 8.09 13.41 -14.36
CA ALA A 171 7.12 14.50 -14.42
C ALA A 171 7.50 15.52 -15.50
N GLN A 172 6.56 15.82 -16.39
CA GLN A 172 6.73 16.81 -17.46
C GLN A 172 6.10 18.15 -17.06
N VAL A 173 6.77 19.27 -17.36
CA VAL A 173 6.29 20.61 -17.03
C VAL A 173 5.84 21.34 -18.30
N PHE A 174 4.68 21.98 -18.23
CA PHE A 174 4.07 22.75 -19.30
C PHE A 174 3.69 24.15 -18.81
N GLU A 175 3.69 25.12 -19.72
CA GLU A 175 3.22 26.47 -19.42
C GLU A 175 1.68 26.50 -19.36
N THR A 176 1.02 25.87 -20.33
CA THR A 176 -0.44 25.89 -20.45
C THR A 176 -1.07 24.50 -20.29
N LEU A 177 -2.34 24.48 -19.86
CA LEU A 177 -3.10 23.23 -19.79
C LEU A 177 -3.34 22.63 -21.18
N ALA A 178 -3.50 23.46 -22.20
CA ALA A 178 -3.70 23.00 -23.58
C ALA A 178 -2.51 22.18 -24.08
N ASP A 179 -1.28 22.63 -23.82
CA ASP A 179 -0.07 21.89 -24.20
C ASP A 179 0.05 20.59 -23.41
N ALA A 180 -0.28 20.63 -22.11
CA ALA A 180 -0.21 19.48 -21.23
C ALA A 180 -1.20 18.37 -21.57
N VAL A 181 -2.22 18.61 -22.40
CA VAL A 181 -3.21 17.60 -22.81
C VAL A 181 -3.35 17.50 -24.34
N ALA A 182 -2.41 18.07 -25.10
CA ALA A 182 -2.50 18.16 -26.56
C ALA A 182 -2.64 16.80 -27.27
N ASP A 183 -2.11 15.74 -26.66
CA ASP A 183 -2.15 14.36 -27.15
C ASP A 183 -3.28 13.51 -26.51
N CYS A 184 -4.14 14.12 -25.67
CA CYS A 184 -5.24 13.45 -24.99
C CYS A 184 -6.57 13.69 -25.70
N ALA A 185 -7.16 12.61 -26.23
CA ALA A 185 -8.48 12.64 -26.86
C ALA A 185 -9.61 12.83 -25.84
N HIS A 186 -9.39 12.43 -24.59
CA HIS A 186 -10.36 12.53 -23.50
C HIS A 186 -9.75 13.29 -22.32
N VAL A 187 -10.39 14.39 -21.92
CA VAL A 187 -9.92 15.24 -20.82
C VAL A 187 -11.04 15.42 -19.82
N TYR A 188 -10.77 15.09 -18.56
CA TYR A 188 -11.73 15.17 -17.45
C TYR A 188 -11.26 16.21 -16.44
N ALA A 189 -12.04 17.26 -16.23
CA ALA A 189 -11.76 18.31 -15.25
C ALA A 189 -12.36 17.96 -13.89
N THR A 190 -11.53 17.79 -12.87
CA THR A 190 -12.01 17.50 -11.52
C THR A 190 -12.51 18.77 -10.81
N THR A 191 -13.79 18.80 -10.44
CA THR A 191 -14.34 19.90 -9.64
C THR A 191 -15.63 19.49 -8.93
N VAL A 192 -15.88 20.10 -7.78
CA VAL A 192 -17.16 19.99 -7.06
C VAL A 192 -18.04 21.23 -7.26
N ARG A 193 -17.53 22.26 -7.94
CA ARG A 193 -18.22 23.53 -8.15
C ARG A 193 -18.91 23.56 -9.50
N LYS A 194 -20.15 24.05 -9.54
CA LYS A 194 -20.82 24.41 -10.80
C LYS A 194 -20.17 25.69 -11.35
N ARG A 195 -19.13 25.56 -12.18
CA ARG A 195 -18.34 26.67 -12.74
C ARG A 195 -19.04 27.49 -13.84
N GLY A 196 -20.38 27.48 -13.90
CA GLY A 196 -21.14 28.14 -14.96
C GLY A 196 -20.96 27.53 -16.35
N VAL A 197 -20.27 26.40 -16.46
CA VAL A 197 -20.05 25.65 -17.71
C VAL A 197 -20.99 24.45 -17.74
N THR A 198 -21.73 24.30 -18.84
CA THR A 198 -22.63 23.16 -19.06
C THR A 198 -21.89 22.06 -19.81
N LYS A 199 -21.42 21.04 -19.07
CA LYS A 199 -20.75 19.84 -19.60
C LYS A 199 -21.32 18.57 -18.95
N PRO A 200 -21.21 17.40 -19.60
CA PRO A 200 -21.53 16.14 -18.95
C PRO A 200 -20.71 15.98 -17.67
N VAL A 201 -21.38 15.53 -16.61
CA VAL A 201 -20.77 15.27 -15.30
C VAL A 201 -20.70 13.76 -15.10
N VAL A 202 -19.54 13.27 -14.68
CA VAL A 202 -19.30 11.86 -14.36
C VAL A 202 -18.68 11.75 -12.97
N THR A 203 -18.92 10.62 -12.32
CA THR A 203 -18.22 10.21 -11.10
C THR A 203 -16.83 9.65 -11.43
N PRO A 204 -15.93 9.50 -10.45
CA PRO A 204 -14.63 8.85 -10.66
C PRO A 204 -14.77 7.41 -11.18
N GLU A 205 -15.78 6.66 -10.73
CA GLU A 205 -16.07 5.30 -11.19
C GLU A 205 -16.49 5.27 -12.67
N GLU A 206 -17.40 6.16 -13.07
CA GLU A 206 -17.83 6.27 -14.47
C GLU A 206 -16.68 6.74 -15.37
N ALA A 207 -15.91 7.74 -14.94
CA ALA A 207 -14.73 8.20 -15.67
C ALA A 207 -13.70 7.08 -15.84
N ALA A 208 -13.46 6.27 -14.80
CA ALA A 208 -12.58 5.11 -14.89
C ALA A 208 -13.05 4.11 -15.95
N ARG A 209 -14.35 3.75 -15.95
CA ARG A 209 -14.93 2.85 -16.98
C ARG A 209 -14.79 3.41 -18.39
N GLU A 210 -15.00 4.72 -18.56
CA GLU A 210 -14.84 5.36 -19.85
C GLU A 210 -13.39 5.33 -20.32
N VAL A 211 -12.43 5.60 -19.42
CA VAL A 211 -10.99 5.54 -19.75
C VAL A 211 -10.58 4.13 -20.19
N HIS A 212 -11.07 3.08 -19.52
CA HIS A 212 -10.86 1.67 -19.91
C HIS A 212 -11.69 1.21 -21.13
N GLY A 213 -12.60 2.03 -21.63
CA GLY A 213 -13.38 1.76 -22.84
C GLY A 213 -13.00 2.64 -24.03
N ALA A 214 -12.14 3.63 -23.80
CA ALA A 214 -11.86 4.69 -24.76
C ALA A 214 -10.69 4.33 -25.69
N SER A 215 -10.79 4.77 -26.93
CA SER A 215 -9.64 4.84 -27.84
C SER A 215 -8.94 6.20 -27.69
N GLY A 216 -7.60 6.19 -27.78
CA GLY A 216 -6.77 7.39 -27.58
C GLY A 216 -6.45 7.66 -26.11
N ARG A 217 -5.57 8.65 -25.87
CA ARG A 217 -5.10 8.96 -24.51
C ARG A 217 -6.15 9.73 -23.71
N SER A 218 -6.14 9.49 -22.40
CA SER A 218 -7.02 10.17 -21.46
C SER A 218 -6.23 10.98 -20.43
N ALA A 219 -6.78 12.08 -19.94
CA ALA A 219 -6.20 12.89 -18.87
C ALA A 219 -7.20 13.18 -17.76
N PHE A 220 -6.77 13.03 -16.51
CA PHE A 220 -7.45 13.55 -15.33
C PHE A 220 -6.77 14.83 -14.87
N VAL A 221 -7.52 15.92 -14.84
CA VAL A 221 -7.01 17.27 -14.58
C VAL A 221 -7.44 17.74 -13.20
N PHE A 222 -6.48 18.15 -12.37
CA PHE A 222 -6.70 18.59 -11.01
C PHE A 222 -6.22 20.03 -10.83
N GLY A 223 -7.02 20.84 -10.15
CA GLY A 223 -6.71 22.24 -9.91
C GLY A 223 -5.99 22.49 -8.58
N PRO A 224 -5.64 23.75 -8.28
CA PRO A 224 -4.99 24.14 -7.04
C PRO A 224 -5.88 23.85 -5.81
N GLU A 225 -5.25 23.60 -4.67
CA GLU A 225 -5.85 23.09 -3.43
C GLU A 225 -6.99 23.96 -2.89
N ARG A 226 -6.86 25.28 -2.97
CA ARG A 226 -7.84 26.22 -2.41
C ARG A 226 -8.88 26.67 -3.43
N SER A 227 -8.43 26.97 -4.64
CA SER A 227 -9.25 27.60 -5.66
C SER A 227 -9.92 26.59 -6.57
N GLY A 228 -9.38 25.37 -6.73
CA GLY A 228 -9.75 24.43 -7.77
C GLY A 228 -9.49 24.96 -9.19
N LEU A 229 -9.88 24.19 -10.20
CA LEU A 229 -9.74 24.58 -11.61
C LEU A 229 -10.50 25.86 -11.95
N GLU A 230 -9.92 26.72 -12.77
CA GLU A 230 -10.58 27.91 -13.31
C GLU A 230 -11.64 27.54 -14.35
N THR A 231 -12.51 28.50 -14.68
CA THR A 231 -13.57 28.28 -15.67
C THR A 231 -13.00 27.87 -17.03
N ASP A 232 -11.88 28.47 -17.44
CA ASP A 232 -11.23 28.17 -18.72
C ASP A 232 -10.57 26.79 -18.73
N ASP A 233 -10.01 26.35 -17.60
CA ASP A 233 -9.48 24.98 -17.46
C ASP A 233 -10.62 23.94 -17.61
N VAL A 234 -11.77 24.22 -16.97
CA VAL A 234 -12.96 23.36 -17.08
C VAL A 234 -13.55 23.40 -18.49
N ALA A 235 -13.50 24.55 -19.16
CA ALA A 235 -13.99 24.73 -20.52
C ALA A 235 -13.21 23.88 -21.53
N LEU A 236 -11.90 23.69 -21.31
CA LEU A 236 -11.03 22.86 -22.14
C LEU A 236 -11.39 21.37 -22.04
N ALA A 237 -11.75 20.88 -20.86
CA ALA A 237 -12.08 19.48 -20.63
C ALA A 237 -13.37 19.05 -21.35
N ARG A 238 -13.46 17.79 -21.77
CA ARG A 238 -14.68 17.24 -22.39
C ARG A 238 -15.79 17.01 -21.37
N LYS A 239 -15.42 16.58 -20.17
CA LYS A 239 -16.35 16.24 -19.09
C LYS A 239 -15.87 16.81 -17.76
N ILE A 240 -16.82 17.04 -16.86
CA ILE A 240 -16.55 17.34 -15.45
C ILE A 240 -16.54 16.03 -14.69
N LEU A 241 -15.51 15.81 -13.89
CA LEU A 241 -15.41 14.70 -12.95
C LEU A 241 -15.69 15.22 -11.54
N THR A 242 -16.79 14.79 -10.95
CA THR A 242 -17.22 15.21 -9.61
C THR A 242 -17.15 14.02 -8.66
N VAL A 243 -16.30 14.14 -7.63
CA VAL A 243 -16.28 13.16 -6.53
C VAL A 243 -17.50 13.40 -5.63
N PRO A 244 -18.34 12.38 -5.37
CA PRO A 244 -19.47 12.52 -4.44
C PRO A 244 -18.95 12.64 -3.00
N ILE A 245 -18.92 13.86 -2.48
CA ILE A 245 -18.50 14.18 -1.11
C ILE A 245 -19.60 14.94 -0.36
N ASN A 246 -19.42 15.15 0.94
CA ASN A 246 -20.35 15.93 1.76
C ASN A 246 -20.59 17.33 1.14
N PRO A 247 -21.83 17.69 0.74
CA PRO A 247 -22.14 19.00 0.18
C PRO A 247 -21.82 20.17 1.11
N GLU A 248 -21.84 19.94 2.43
CA GLU A 248 -21.53 20.96 3.44
C GLU A 248 -20.01 21.20 3.59
N PHE A 249 -19.18 20.27 3.11
CA PHE A 249 -17.73 20.37 3.18
C PHE A 249 -17.08 19.82 1.90
N GLY A 250 -17.25 20.57 0.81
CA GLY A 250 -16.78 20.22 -0.53
C GLY A 250 -15.29 20.48 -0.78
N SER A 251 -14.38 20.15 0.16
CA SER A 251 -12.96 20.44 0.01
C SER A 251 -12.11 19.19 0.25
N LEU A 252 -11.65 18.56 -0.84
CA LEU A 252 -10.67 17.48 -0.80
C LEU A 252 -9.26 18.03 -0.97
N ASN A 253 -8.28 17.47 -0.25
CA ASN A 253 -6.88 17.71 -0.55
C ASN A 253 -6.54 17.19 -1.96
N LEU A 254 -5.60 17.84 -2.66
CA LEU A 254 -5.19 17.48 -4.02
C LEU A 254 -4.82 16.00 -4.16
N ALA A 255 -3.99 15.48 -3.26
CA ALA A 255 -3.59 14.08 -3.29
C ALA A 255 -4.75 13.13 -2.98
N GLN A 256 -5.74 13.57 -2.19
CA GLN A 256 -6.97 12.80 -1.95
C GLN A 256 -7.89 12.78 -3.18
N ALA A 257 -7.93 13.84 -3.98
CA ALA A 257 -8.66 13.80 -5.24
C ALA A 257 -7.98 12.85 -6.24
N VAL A 258 -6.64 12.91 -6.33
CA VAL A 258 -5.83 12.03 -7.18
C VAL A 258 -5.99 10.57 -6.76
N ILE A 259 -5.91 10.26 -5.47
CA ILE A 259 -5.98 8.89 -4.96
C ILE A 259 -7.33 8.22 -5.27
N LEU A 260 -8.44 8.98 -5.21
CA LEU A 260 -9.76 8.45 -5.51
C LEU A 260 -9.91 8.12 -7.00
N CYS A 261 -9.41 8.98 -7.89
CA CYS A 261 -9.46 8.72 -9.32
C CYS A 261 -8.54 7.56 -9.71
N ALA A 262 -7.34 7.50 -9.12
CA ALA A 262 -6.38 6.42 -9.34
C ALA A 262 -6.92 5.08 -8.84
N TYR A 263 -7.54 5.07 -7.65
CA TYR A 263 -8.19 3.88 -7.08
C TYR A 263 -9.33 3.37 -7.97
N GLU A 264 -10.27 4.24 -8.37
CA GLU A 264 -11.38 3.82 -9.25
C GLU A 264 -10.90 3.30 -10.60
N TRP A 265 -9.87 3.93 -11.18
CA TRP A 265 -9.23 3.43 -12.39
C TRP A 265 -8.60 2.05 -12.17
N SER A 266 -7.95 1.84 -11.03
CA SER A 266 -7.24 0.59 -10.74
C SER A 266 -8.14 -0.62 -10.56
N LYS A 267 -9.42 -0.44 -10.18
CA LYS A 267 -10.37 -1.56 -10.01
C LYS A 267 -10.61 -2.36 -11.28
N GLN A 268 -10.38 -1.73 -12.43
CA GLN A 268 -10.49 -2.34 -13.75
C GLN A 268 -9.12 -2.68 -14.36
N ALA A 269 -8.04 -2.25 -13.72
CA ALA A 269 -6.69 -2.63 -14.08
C ALA A 269 -6.29 -3.94 -13.37
N THR A 270 -5.45 -4.73 -14.01
CA THR A 270 -4.85 -5.91 -13.38
C THR A 270 -3.68 -5.44 -12.50
N LEU A 271 -3.97 -5.10 -11.25
CA LEU A 271 -2.94 -4.92 -10.22
C LEU A 271 -2.74 -6.25 -9.48
N GLU A 272 -1.49 -6.65 -9.24
CA GLU A 272 -1.21 -7.80 -8.38
C GLU A 272 -1.71 -7.53 -6.96
N GLN A 273 -2.71 -8.29 -6.54
CA GLN A 273 -3.23 -8.25 -5.17
C GLN A 273 -2.44 -9.24 -4.30
N PRO A 274 -2.32 -9.00 -2.97
CA PRO A 274 -1.65 -9.93 -2.07
C PRO A 274 -2.23 -11.34 -2.25
N THR A 275 -1.34 -12.33 -2.17
CA THR A 275 -1.61 -13.78 -2.33
C THR A 275 -2.97 -14.16 -1.78
N VAL A 276 -3.97 -14.19 -2.67
CA VAL A 276 -5.25 -14.85 -2.38
C VAL A 276 -4.90 -16.32 -2.27
N THR A 277 -4.88 -16.83 -1.05
CA THR A 277 -4.73 -18.26 -0.84
C THR A 277 -5.95 -18.93 -1.46
N ASP A 278 -5.73 -19.74 -2.49
CA ASP A 278 -6.77 -20.58 -3.06
C ASP A 278 -7.28 -21.52 -1.96
N LEU A 279 -8.52 -21.31 -1.54
CA LEU A 279 -9.20 -22.13 -0.53
C LEU A 279 -9.66 -23.48 -1.11
N GLY A 280 -9.48 -23.69 -2.41
CA GLY A 280 -9.98 -24.84 -3.14
C GLY A 280 -11.49 -24.73 -3.40
N GLU A 281 -11.97 -25.52 -4.36
CA GLU A 281 -13.41 -25.63 -4.61
C GLU A 281 -14.10 -26.43 -3.48
N PRO A 282 -15.36 -26.09 -3.15
CA PRO A 282 -16.15 -26.88 -2.23
C PRO A 282 -16.23 -28.35 -2.67
N ALA A 283 -16.16 -29.27 -1.70
CA ALA A 283 -16.30 -30.69 -1.95
C ALA A 283 -17.69 -30.99 -2.58
N PRO A 284 -17.79 -31.99 -3.45
CA PRO A 284 -19.03 -32.55 -3.92
C PRO A 284 -20.01 -32.84 -2.78
N GLN A 285 -21.29 -32.60 -3.04
CA GLN A 285 -22.34 -32.70 -2.02
C GLN A 285 -22.41 -34.10 -1.39
N ASP A 286 -22.10 -35.17 -2.13
CA ASP A 286 -22.09 -36.54 -1.64
C ASP A 286 -21.02 -36.79 -0.56
N GLU A 287 -19.83 -36.19 -0.67
CA GLU A 287 -18.80 -36.25 0.37
C GLU A 287 -19.27 -35.55 1.65
N LEU A 288 -19.89 -34.38 1.50
CA LEU A 288 -20.44 -33.60 2.60
C LEU A 288 -21.62 -34.32 3.27
N GLU A 289 -22.53 -34.92 2.49
CA GLU A 289 -23.60 -35.78 3.00
C GLU A 289 -23.05 -36.98 3.76
N GLY A 290 -21.99 -37.61 3.26
CA GLY A 290 -21.32 -38.71 3.95
C GLY A 290 -20.75 -38.31 5.31
N MET A 291 -20.20 -37.10 5.42
CA MET A 291 -19.72 -36.54 6.68
C MET A 291 -20.86 -36.19 7.64
N ILE A 292 -21.91 -35.54 7.15
CA ILE A 292 -23.10 -35.18 7.95
C ILE A 292 -23.77 -36.45 8.47
N GLY A 293 -23.98 -37.45 7.62
CA GLY A 293 -24.56 -38.73 8.01
C GLY A 293 -23.74 -39.44 9.08
N GLN A 294 -22.41 -39.45 8.94
CA GLN A 294 -21.50 -40.00 9.95
C GLN A 294 -21.66 -39.29 11.31
N LEU A 295 -21.73 -37.96 11.32
CA LEU A 295 -21.96 -37.19 12.55
C LEU A 295 -23.34 -37.48 13.15
N GLU A 296 -24.39 -37.53 12.32
CA GLU A 296 -25.75 -37.84 12.78
C GLU A 296 -25.80 -39.21 13.47
N THR A 297 -25.18 -40.25 12.91
CA THR A 297 -25.12 -41.59 13.55
C THR A 297 -24.44 -41.54 14.92
N LEU A 298 -23.33 -40.81 15.06
CA LEU A 298 -22.64 -40.66 16.35
C LEU A 298 -23.51 -39.92 17.37
N LEU A 299 -24.18 -38.85 16.95
CA LEU A 299 -25.06 -38.05 17.80
C LEU A 299 -26.34 -38.81 18.20
N GLU A 300 -26.86 -39.68 17.33
CA GLU A 300 -27.93 -40.62 17.67
C GLU A 300 -27.52 -41.58 18.78
N GLY A 301 -26.34 -42.21 18.66
CA GLY A 301 -25.80 -43.09 19.70
C GLY A 301 -25.55 -42.37 21.03
N ALA A 302 -25.25 -41.07 20.99
CA ALA A 302 -25.08 -40.22 22.18
C ALA A 302 -26.40 -39.65 22.75
N GLY A 303 -27.55 -39.90 22.11
CA GLY A 303 -28.86 -39.41 22.56
C GLY A 303 -29.10 -37.91 22.32
N TYR A 304 -28.32 -37.25 21.47
CA TYR A 304 -28.42 -35.79 21.22
C TYR A 304 -29.76 -35.35 20.63
N PHE A 305 -30.43 -36.22 19.88
CA PHE A 305 -31.70 -35.91 19.20
C PHE A 305 -32.96 -36.17 20.05
N PHE A 306 -32.83 -36.28 21.38
CA PHE A 306 -33.98 -36.39 22.29
C PHE A 306 -34.47 -34.99 22.74
N PRO A 307 -35.79 -34.72 22.79
CA PRO A 307 -36.91 -35.61 22.50
C PRO A 307 -37.19 -35.79 20.98
N PRO A 308 -37.78 -36.93 20.58
CA PRO A 308 -37.84 -37.37 19.17
C PRO A 308 -38.69 -36.46 18.26
N ASP A 309 -39.65 -35.71 18.82
CA ASP A 309 -40.46 -34.72 18.12
C ASP A 309 -39.62 -33.55 17.58
N ARG A 310 -38.49 -33.23 18.22
CA ARG A 310 -37.58 -32.15 17.80
C ARG A 310 -36.45 -32.61 16.89
N ALA A 311 -36.18 -33.92 16.82
CA ALA A 311 -35.08 -34.48 16.04
C ALA A 311 -35.03 -33.99 14.58
N PRO A 312 -36.15 -33.93 13.82
CA PRO A 312 -36.10 -33.49 12.42
C PRO A 312 -35.73 -32.00 12.26
N ALA A 313 -36.07 -31.16 13.23
CA ALA A 313 -35.70 -29.74 13.22
C ALA A 313 -34.22 -29.58 13.59
N THR A 314 -33.74 -30.28 14.61
CA THR A 314 -32.34 -30.26 15.05
C THR A 314 -31.40 -30.74 13.93
N LYS A 315 -31.74 -31.83 13.23
CA LYS A 315 -30.96 -32.32 12.07
C LYS A 315 -30.88 -31.29 10.94
N ARG A 316 -31.99 -30.59 10.62
CA ARG A 316 -32.00 -29.50 9.63
C ARG A 316 -31.10 -28.33 10.05
N THR A 317 -31.13 -27.94 11.32
CA THR A 317 -30.26 -26.88 11.86
C THR A 317 -28.78 -27.29 11.79
N LEU A 318 -28.46 -28.52 12.17
CA LEU A 318 -27.09 -29.04 12.12
C LEU A 318 -26.57 -29.10 10.68
N ARG A 319 -27.40 -29.56 9.75
CA ARG A 319 -27.10 -29.56 8.32
C ARG A 319 -26.81 -28.16 7.78
N ASN A 320 -27.67 -27.18 8.08
CA ASN A 320 -27.44 -25.79 7.67
C ASN A 320 -26.12 -25.22 8.23
N LEU A 321 -25.79 -25.56 9.48
CA LEU A 321 -24.51 -25.16 10.09
C LEU A 321 -23.32 -25.76 9.34
N LEU A 322 -23.43 -27.01 8.90
CA LEU A 322 -22.34 -27.74 8.25
C LEU A 322 -22.23 -27.48 6.75
N THR A 323 -23.29 -27.07 6.06
CA THR A 323 -23.23 -26.71 4.63
C THR A 323 -22.76 -25.27 4.40
N LYS A 324 -22.98 -24.36 5.36
CA LYS A 324 -22.63 -22.93 5.24
C LYS A 324 -21.13 -22.64 4.97
N PRO A 325 -20.15 -23.37 5.53
CA PRO A 325 -18.73 -23.01 5.37
C PRO A 325 -18.14 -23.29 3.99
N GLY A 326 -18.77 -24.12 3.14
CA GLY A 326 -18.23 -24.42 1.80
C GLY A 326 -16.94 -25.25 1.81
N TRP A 327 -16.89 -26.27 2.67
CA TRP A 327 -15.73 -27.13 2.94
C TRP A 327 -15.15 -27.73 1.66
N ASN A 328 -13.84 -27.69 1.48
CA ASN A 328 -13.16 -28.41 0.40
C ASN A 328 -12.97 -29.90 0.75
N HIS A 329 -12.54 -30.70 -0.22
CA HIS A 329 -12.31 -32.14 -0.06
C HIS A 329 -11.41 -32.51 1.13
N LEU A 330 -10.35 -31.73 1.36
CA LEU A 330 -9.38 -32.00 2.43
C LEU A 330 -10.01 -31.75 3.80
N GLU A 331 -10.80 -30.69 3.93
CA GLU A 331 -11.49 -30.32 5.17
C GLU A 331 -12.57 -31.34 5.52
N VAL A 332 -13.39 -31.77 4.55
CA VAL A 332 -14.38 -32.83 4.73
C VAL A 332 -13.68 -34.12 5.17
N ARG A 333 -12.61 -34.53 4.48
CA ARG A 333 -11.83 -35.73 4.84
C ARG A 333 -11.24 -35.63 6.25
N THR A 334 -10.74 -34.46 6.62
CA THR A 334 -10.17 -34.21 7.95
C THR A 334 -11.23 -34.36 9.03
N LEU A 335 -12.40 -33.73 8.86
CA LEU A 335 -13.48 -33.84 9.83
C LEU A 335 -14.01 -35.27 9.93
N ARG A 336 -14.17 -35.99 8.81
CA ARG A 336 -14.53 -37.42 8.83
C ARG A 336 -13.50 -38.26 9.60
N GLY A 337 -12.22 -37.92 9.52
CA GLY A 337 -11.16 -38.50 10.34
C GLY A 337 -11.38 -38.26 11.85
N VAL A 338 -11.68 -37.03 12.23
CA VAL A 338 -12.01 -36.65 13.62
C VAL A 338 -13.24 -37.43 14.11
N LEU A 339 -14.32 -37.47 13.34
CA LEU A 339 -15.54 -38.22 13.68
C LEU A 339 -15.27 -39.72 13.85
N SER A 340 -14.42 -40.30 13.00
CA SER A 340 -14.02 -41.71 13.10
C SER A 340 -13.24 -41.98 14.39
N ALA A 341 -12.36 -41.07 14.80
CA ALA A 341 -11.60 -41.18 16.05
C ALA A 341 -12.50 -41.02 17.29
N LEU A 342 -13.51 -40.14 17.24
CA LEU A 342 -14.49 -39.99 18.30
C LEU A 342 -15.40 -41.21 18.46
N GLY A 343 -15.81 -41.83 17.34
CA GLY A 343 -16.64 -43.03 17.35
C GLY A 343 -15.91 -44.29 17.79
N ASN A 344 -14.59 -44.36 17.55
CA ASN A 344 -13.75 -45.51 17.91
C ASN A 344 -12.50 -45.04 18.68
N PRO A 345 -12.64 -44.64 19.95
CA PRO A 345 -11.51 -44.16 20.74
C PRO A 345 -10.48 -45.28 20.92
N ARG A 346 -9.26 -45.06 20.44
CA ARG A 346 -8.16 -46.03 20.64
C ARG A 346 -7.75 -46.04 22.12
N PRO A 347 -7.57 -47.22 22.74
CA PRO A 347 -6.94 -47.30 24.05
C PRO A 347 -5.52 -46.72 23.95
N ARG A 348 -5.16 -45.89 24.93
CA ARG A 348 -3.84 -45.27 25.03
C ARG A 348 -2.78 -46.28 25.46
#